data_AF-A0A0J1FRD8-F1
#
_entry.id   AF-A0A0J1FRD8-F1
#
_cell.length_a   1.000
_cell.length_b   1.000
_cell.length_c   1.000
_cell.angle_alpha   90.00
_cell.angle_beta   90.00
_cell.angle_gamma   90.00
#
_symmetry.space_group_name_H-M   'P 1'
#
loop_
_entity.id
_entity.type
_entity.pdbx_description
1 polymer ?
#
loop_
_entity_poly.entity_id
_entity_poly.type
_entity_poly.pdbx_seq_one_letter_code
_entity_poly.pdbx_strand_id
1 'polypeptide(L)'
;MMFSLRYLFFAHHPPCQLDRTFEIPFGNRKIVLCARCTAQYTALILYLLVARRTLVFDYWVIALLPLGASIDWLTQALEWRLSNNILRSITGGLFGVWLGISIQALWLRQKELIIFLLIQSGFYLFGVLGTLALRPGSLNRYLEPYEMFVREYVQQKAKSG
;
A
#
# COMPACT_ATOMS: atom_id res chain seq x y z
N MET A 1 -1.88 -24.92 -9.74
CA MET A 1 -0.78 -23.99 -9.38
C MET A 1 -0.86 -23.79 -7.86
N MET A 2 0.09 -24.29 -7.07
CA MET A 2 0.06 -24.13 -5.61
C MET A 2 0.37 -22.67 -5.23
N PHE A 3 -0.64 -21.90 -4.84
CA PHE A 3 -0.46 -20.55 -4.33
C PHE A 3 0.12 -20.62 -2.91
N SER A 4 1.42 -20.37 -2.74
CA SER A 4 2.04 -20.42 -1.41
C SER A 4 1.65 -19.22 -0.54
N LEU A 5 1.69 -19.34 0.79
CA LEU A 5 1.46 -18.22 1.73
C LEU A 5 2.34 -16.99 1.39
N ARG A 6 3.53 -17.22 0.83
CA ARG A 6 4.46 -16.17 0.39
C ARG A 6 3.87 -15.30 -0.73
N TYR A 7 3.04 -15.87 -1.60
CA TYR A 7 2.34 -15.14 -2.65
C TYR A 7 1.37 -14.10 -2.05
N LEU A 8 0.68 -14.46 -0.97
CA LEU A 8 -0.20 -13.53 -0.25
C LEU A 8 0.59 -12.42 0.46
N PHE A 9 1.76 -12.73 1.04
CA PHE A 9 2.60 -11.74 1.73
C PHE A 9 3.27 -10.73 0.78
N PHE A 10 3.73 -11.17 -0.41
CA PHE A 10 4.52 -10.31 -1.31
C PHE A 10 3.72 -9.65 -2.42
N ALA A 11 2.73 -10.35 -2.97
CA ALA A 11 1.88 -9.80 -4.03
C ALA A 11 0.58 -9.23 -3.46
N HIS A 12 0.05 -9.84 -2.39
CA HIS A 12 -1.26 -9.53 -1.79
C HIS A 12 -2.38 -9.29 -2.81
N HIS A 13 -2.28 -9.85 -4.02
CA HIS A 13 -3.17 -9.62 -5.14
C HIS A 13 -3.64 -10.96 -5.72
N PRO A 14 -4.92 -11.08 -6.08
CA PRO A 14 -5.40 -12.25 -6.79
C PRO A 14 -4.70 -12.35 -8.17
N PRO A 15 -4.62 -13.55 -8.77
CA PRO A 15 -3.94 -13.75 -10.06
C PRO A 15 -4.43 -12.84 -11.20
N CYS A 16 -5.70 -12.42 -11.17
CA CYS A 16 -6.27 -11.49 -12.13
C CYS A 16 -5.79 -10.04 -11.99
N GLN A 17 -5.02 -9.71 -10.95
CA GLN A 17 -4.50 -8.36 -10.67
C GLN A 17 -2.97 -8.31 -10.65
N LEU A 18 -2.30 -9.24 -11.33
CA LEU A 18 -0.83 -9.26 -11.42
C LEU A 18 -0.26 -8.08 -12.24
N ASP A 19 -1.08 -7.36 -13.01
CA ASP A 19 -0.73 -6.09 -13.66
C ASP A 19 -0.23 -5.02 -12.67
N ARG A 20 -0.54 -5.18 -11.38
CA ARG A 20 -0.16 -4.30 -10.27
C ARG A 20 1.17 -4.66 -9.62
N THR A 21 1.87 -5.64 -10.18
CA THR A 21 3.06 -6.25 -9.58
C THR A 21 4.27 -6.15 -10.51
N PHE A 22 5.46 -6.23 -9.93
CA PHE A 22 6.70 -6.52 -10.64
C PHE A 22 6.91 -8.03 -10.66
N GLU A 23 7.05 -8.60 -11.86
CA GLU A 23 7.50 -9.97 -12.04
C GLU A 23 9.01 -9.99 -12.22
N ILE A 24 9.72 -10.51 -11.23
CA ILE A 24 11.18 -10.62 -11.26
C ILE A 24 11.54 -12.09 -11.50
N PRO A 25 12.23 -12.44 -12.60
CA PRO A 25 12.71 -13.80 -12.80
C PRO A 25 13.83 -14.10 -11.79
N PHE A 26 13.72 -15.23 -11.09
CA PHE A 26 14.71 -15.71 -10.13
C PHE A 26 14.92 -17.21 -10.31
N GLY A 27 15.96 -17.57 -11.07
CA GLY A 27 16.19 -18.95 -11.54
C GLY A 27 14.99 -19.46 -12.34
N ASN A 28 14.50 -20.65 -12.01
CA ASN A 28 13.32 -21.25 -12.65
C ASN A 28 11.98 -20.80 -12.06
N ARG A 29 11.97 -19.74 -11.24
CA ARG A 29 10.77 -19.22 -10.57
C ARG A 29 10.55 -17.75 -10.88
N LYS A 30 9.30 -17.31 -10.84
CA LYS A 30 8.93 -15.90 -10.87
C LYS A 30 8.59 -15.43 -9.47
N ILE A 31 9.21 -14.34 -9.04
CA ILE A 31 8.84 -13.63 -7.81
C ILE A 31 7.91 -12.48 -8.21
N VAL A 32 6.76 -12.43 -7.57
CA VAL A 32 5.72 -11.44 -7.82
C VAL A 32 5.67 -10.49 -6.62
N LEU A 33 5.95 -9.20 -6.86
CA LEU A 33 6.01 -8.18 -5.82
C LEU A 33 5.04 -7.04 -6.11
N CYS A 34 4.18 -6.65 -5.17
CA CYS A 34 3.31 -5.50 -5.38
C CYS A 34 4.12 -4.21 -5.62
N ALA A 35 3.89 -3.53 -6.75
CA ALA A 35 4.67 -2.36 -7.13
C ALA A 35 4.60 -1.22 -6.11
N ARG A 36 3.43 -1.06 -5.46
CA ARG A 36 3.22 -0.03 -4.43
C ARG A 36 3.90 -0.40 -3.12
N CYS A 37 3.66 -1.60 -2.59
CA CYS A 37 4.25 -2.03 -1.31
C CYS A 37 5.77 -2.13 -1.39
N THR A 38 6.31 -2.62 -2.51
CA THR A 38 7.76 -2.61 -2.74
C THR A 38 8.31 -1.19 -2.62
N ALA A 39 7.71 -0.21 -3.32
CA ALA A 39 8.19 1.17 -3.23
C ALA A 39 8.02 1.78 -1.83
N GLN A 40 6.89 1.51 -1.14
CA GLN A 40 6.66 1.95 0.24
C GLN A 40 7.74 1.44 1.19
N TYR A 41 7.99 0.14 1.18
CA TYR A 41 8.97 -0.47 2.08
C TYR A 41 10.40 -0.09 1.72
N THR A 42 10.74 -0.03 0.44
CA THR A 42 12.05 0.46 0.00
C THR A 42 12.29 1.90 0.45
N ALA A 43 11.35 2.81 0.22
CA ALA A 43 11.50 4.21 0.61
C ALA A 43 11.51 4.39 2.13
N LEU A 44 10.70 3.63 2.87
CA LEU A 44 10.72 3.59 4.33
C LEU A 44 12.11 3.19 4.86
N ILE A 45 12.65 2.08 4.38
CA ILE A 45 13.95 1.57 4.82
C ILE A 45 15.06 2.56 4.45
N LEU A 46 15.07 3.06 3.22
CA LEU A 46 16.05 4.05 2.78
C LEU A 46 15.97 5.33 3.62
N TYR A 47 14.77 5.81 3.93
CA TYR A 47 14.57 6.95 4.82
C TYR A 47 15.20 6.69 6.19
N LEU A 48 14.92 5.55 6.83
CA LEU A 48 15.45 5.22 8.16
C LEU A 48 16.98 5.05 8.17
N LEU A 49 17.57 4.57 7.07
CA LEU A 49 19.03 4.42 6.94
C LEU A 49 19.74 5.77 6.75
N VAL A 50 19.14 6.68 5.98
CA VAL A 50 19.72 7.97 5.62
C VAL A 50 19.44 9.04 6.68
N ALA A 51 18.24 9.06 7.25
CA ALA A 51 17.80 10.04 8.23
C ALA A 51 18.42 9.75 9.62
N ARG A 52 19.73 9.97 9.75
CA ARG A 52 20.46 9.90 11.03
C ARG A 52 20.05 10.99 12.03
N ARG A 53 19.39 12.04 11.55
CA ARG A 53 18.74 13.11 12.32
C ARG A 53 17.38 13.42 11.73
N THR A 54 16.56 14.18 12.45
CA THR A 54 15.28 14.69 11.95
C THR A 54 15.52 15.49 10.68
N LEU A 55 15.03 15.00 9.54
CA LEU A 55 14.91 15.83 8.34
C LEU A 55 13.80 16.83 8.63
N VAL A 56 14.15 18.12 8.60
CA VAL A 56 13.18 19.20 8.84
C VAL A 56 12.42 19.41 7.53
N PHE A 57 11.30 18.70 7.39
CA PHE A 57 10.30 19.01 6.38
C PHE A 57 9.24 19.92 6.99
N ASP A 58 8.80 20.91 6.23
CA ASP A 58 7.62 21.67 6.61
C ASP A 58 6.39 20.75 6.68
N TYR A 59 5.49 21.01 7.62
CA TYR A 59 4.30 20.18 7.83
C TYR A 59 3.43 20.07 6.59
N TRP A 60 3.37 21.10 5.74
CA TRP A 60 2.61 21.03 4.48
C TRP A 60 3.23 20.03 3.49
N VAL A 61 4.55 19.87 3.44
CA VAL A 61 5.22 18.85 2.60
C VAL A 61 4.87 17.46 3.12
N ILE A 62 4.97 17.25 4.44
CA ILE A 62 4.59 15.99 5.10
C ILE A 62 3.12 15.66 4.83
N ALA A 63 2.24 16.67 4.81
CA ALA A 63 0.83 16.52 4.51
C ALA A 63 0.58 15.89 3.12
N LEU A 64 1.39 16.28 2.12
CA LEU A 64 1.24 15.86 0.72
C LEU A 64 1.80 14.46 0.41
N LEU A 65 2.78 13.97 1.19
CA LEU A 65 3.46 12.70 0.92
C LEU A 65 2.51 11.48 0.75
N PRO A 66 1.53 11.23 1.64
CA PRO A 66 0.60 10.11 1.44
C PRO A 66 -0.53 10.42 0.44
N LEU A 67 -0.74 11.69 0.07
CA LEU A 67 -1.88 12.14 -0.74
C LEU A 67 -1.97 11.38 -2.06
N GLY A 68 -0.86 11.30 -2.79
CA GLY A 68 -0.81 10.67 -4.11
C GLY A 68 -1.24 9.19 -4.05
N ALA A 69 -0.77 8.45 -3.05
CA ALA A 69 -1.11 7.02 -2.90
C ALA A 69 -2.56 6.83 -2.41
N SER A 70 -3.06 7.71 -1.54
CA SER A 70 -4.45 7.71 -1.10
C SER A 70 -5.40 7.95 -2.27
N ILE A 71 -5.14 8.97 -3.11
CA ILE A 71 -5.93 9.26 -4.30
C ILE A 71 -5.80 8.13 -5.33
N ASP A 72 -4.58 7.64 -5.59
CA ASP A 72 -4.35 6.55 -6.54
C ASP A 72 -5.11 5.29 -6.14
N TRP A 73 -5.10 4.92 -4.86
CA TRP A 73 -5.88 3.78 -4.37
C TRP A 73 -7.38 4.03 -4.42
N LEU A 74 -7.85 5.19 -3.93
CA LEU A 74 -9.28 5.49 -3.86
C LEU A 74 -9.91 5.52 -5.26
N THR A 75 -9.25 6.17 -6.22
CA THR A 75 -9.74 6.24 -7.60
C THR A 75 -9.75 4.87 -8.30
N GLN A 76 -8.84 3.96 -7.95
CA GLN A 76 -8.88 2.56 -8.40
C GLN A 76 -9.99 1.76 -7.71
N ALA A 77 -10.20 1.96 -6.41
CA ALA A 77 -11.25 1.29 -5.65
C ALA A 77 -12.66 1.67 -6.11
N LEU A 78 -12.80 2.91 -6.61
CA LEU A 78 -14.04 3.41 -7.20
C LEU A 78 -14.18 3.10 -8.71
N GLU A 79 -13.22 2.37 -9.29
CA GLU A 79 -13.21 1.99 -10.72
C GLU A 79 -13.17 3.21 -11.67
N TRP A 80 -12.77 4.38 -11.19
CA TRP A 80 -12.72 5.61 -12.00
C TRP A 80 -11.54 5.65 -12.96
N ARG A 81 -10.48 4.93 -12.64
CA ARG A 81 -9.32 4.79 -13.53
C ARG A 81 -8.53 3.53 -13.25
N LEU A 82 -7.78 3.12 -14.26
CA LEU A 82 -6.67 2.19 -14.10
C LEU A 82 -5.41 2.96 -13.67
N SER A 83 -4.53 2.28 -12.95
CA SER A 83 -3.20 2.80 -12.61
C SER A 83 -2.12 1.95 -13.27
N ASN A 84 -0.88 2.44 -13.25
CA ASN A 84 0.28 1.76 -13.79
C ASN A 84 1.37 1.65 -12.72
N ASN A 85 2.31 0.73 -12.92
CA ASN A 85 3.30 0.42 -11.89
C ASN A 85 4.27 1.57 -11.62
N ILE A 86 4.55 2.43 -12.61
CA ILE A 86 5.37 3.64 -12.40
C ILE A 86 4.67 4.57 -11.41
N LEU A 87 3.40 4.90 -11.63
CA LEU A 87 2.63 5.76 -10.75
C LEU A 87 2.45 5.14 -9.36
N ARG A 88 2.18 3.82 -9.29
CA ARG A 88 2.07 3.07 -8.02
C ARG A 88 3.37 3.12 -7.22
N SER A 89 4.51 3.02 -7.90
CA SER A 89 5.82 3.09 -7.25
C SER A 89 6.17 4.51 -6.81
N ILE A 90 5.89 5.54 -7.61
CA ILE A 90 6.13 6.94 -7.20
C ILE A 90 5.28 7.29 -5.99
N THR A 91 3.97 7.09 -6.09
CA THR A 91 3.04 7.41 -5.00
C THR A 91 3.27 6.54 -3.76
N GLY A 92 3.58 5.25 -3.95
CA GLY A 92 3.99 4.35 -2.88
C GLY A 92 5.29 4.79 -2.20
N GLY A 93 6.30 5.19 -2.96
CA GLY A 93 7.57 5.69 -2.41
C GLY A 93 7.37 6.93 -1.54
N LEU A 94 6.57 7.90 -2.00
CA LEU A 94 6.24 9.10 -1.20
C LEU A 94 5.52 8.73 0.11
N PHE A 95 4.57 7.80 0.05
CA PHE A 95 3.93 7.27 1.27
C PHE A 95 4.97 6.59 2.17
N GLY A 96 5.91 5.82 1.62
CA GLY A 96 7.00 5.18 2.36
C GLY A 96 7.88 6.19 3.12
N VAL A 97 8.19 7.34 2.52
CA VAL A 97 8.88 8.44 3.19
C VAL A 97 8.05 8.96 4.37
N TRP A 98 6.74 9.17 4.19
CA TRP A 98 5.84 9.57 5.27
C TRP A 98 5.80 8.56 6.43
N LEU A 99 5.80 7.26 6.13
CA LEU A 99 5.94 6.20 7.14
C LEU A 99 7.28 6.30 7.87
N GLY A 100 8.37 6.57 7.15
CA GLY A 100 9.70 6.76 7.73
C GLY A 100 9.74 7.94 8.71
N ILE A 101 9.18 9.08 8.30
CA ILE A 101 9.01 10.27 9.16
C ILE A 101 8.20 9.89 10.41
N SER A 102 7.13 9.13 10.25
CA SER A 102 6.24 8.74 11.35
C SER A 102 6.94 7.85 12.37
N ILE A 103 7.67 6.82 11.91
CA ILE A 103 8.46 5.95 12.78
C ILE A 103 9.57 6.73 13.48
N GLN A 104 10.27 7.61 12.76
CA GLN A 104 11.31 8.44 13.33
C GLN A 104 10.74 9.41 14.39
N ALA A 105 9.58 10.02 14.14
CA ALA A 105 8.91 10.91 15.09
C ALA A 105 8.57 10.18 16.39
N LEU A 106 8.05 8.95 16.30
CA LEU A 106 7.80 8.07 17.45
C LEU A 106 9.09 7.73 18.19
N TRP A 107 10.13 7.31 17.46
CA TRP A 107 11.43 6.94 18.04
C TRP A 107 12.08 8.10 18.81
N LEU A 108 12.07 9.29 18.20
CA LEU A 108 12.62 10.51 18.78
C LEU A 108 11.64 11.24 19.73
N ARG A 109 10.44 10.70 19.95
CA ARG A 109 9.39 11.23 20.82
C ARG A 109 9.01 12.69 20.51
N GLN A 110 8.92 13.04 19.23
CA GLN A 110 8.55 14.39 18.76
C GLN A 110 7.03 14.60 18.87
N LYS A 111 6.55 15.03 20.04
CA LYS A 111 5.11 15.09 20.37
C LYS A 111 4.29 15.91 19.37
N GLU A 112 4.74 17.10 19.00
CA GLU A 112 4.03 17.98 18.06
C GLU A 112 3.85 17.32 16.68
N LEU A 113 4.93 16.72 16.16
CA LEU A 113 4.90 16.01 14.89
C LEU A 113 4.01 14.76 14.96
N ILE A 114 4.05 14.01 16.07
CA ILE A 114 3.17 12.85 16.28
C ILE A 114 1.70 13.27 16.26
N ILE A 115 1.33 14.34 16.97
CA ILE A 115 -0.04 14.86 16.99
C ILE A 115 -0.46 15.28 15.58
N PHE A 116 0.40 16.02 14.88
CA PHE A 116 0.16 16.41 13.49
C PHE A 116 -0.09 15.18 12.59
N LEU A 117 0.76 14.16 12.66
CA LEU A 117 0.63 12.93 11.86
C LEU A 117 -0.66 12.16 12.18
N LEU A 118 -1.09 12.14 13.45
CA LEU A 118 -2.35 11.51 13.86
C LEU A 118 -3.55 12.26 13.29
N ILE A 119 -3.57 13.59 13.39
CA ILE A 119 -4.63 14.44 12.81
C ILE A 119 -4.67 14.25 11.29
N GLN A 120 -3.51 14.31 10.64
CA GLN A 120 -3.38 14.07 9.21
C GLN A 120 -3.95 12.70 8.82
N SER A 121 -3.56 11.64 9.53
CA SER A 121 -4.04 10.27 9.27
C SER A 121 -5.56 10.17 9.45
N GLY A 122 -6.10 10.81 10.49
CA GLY A 122 -7.54 10.90 10.73
C GLY A 122 -8.29 11.60 9.59
N PHE A 123 -7.74 12.69 9.07
CA PHE A 123 -8.32 13.41 7.92
C PHE A 123 -8.34 12.54 6.66
N TYR A 124 -7.24 11.85 6.34
CA TYR A 124 -7.18 10.93 5.20
C TYR A 124 -8.17 9.76 5.35
N LEU A 125 -8.22 9.15 6.53
CA LEU A 125 -9.13 8.05 6.81
C LEU A 125 -10.59 8.50 6.65
N PHE A 126 -10.95 9.64 7.24
CA PHE A 126 -12.29 10.19 7.13
C PHE A 126 -12.65 10.52 5.68
N GLY A 127 -11.74 11.12 4.90
CA GLY A 127 -11.96 11.41 3.49
C GLY A 127 -12.18 10.15 2.64
N VAL A 128 -11.36 9.11 2.85
CA VAL A 128 -11.51 7.83 2.17
C VAL A 128 -12.83 7.14 2.55
N LEU A 129 -13.11 7.00 3.85
CA LEU A 129 -14.33 6.35 4.32
C LEU A 129 -15.59 7.11 3.91
N GLY A 130 -15.58 8.45 3.99
CA GLY A 130 -16.68 9.29 3.54
C GLY A 130 -16.94 9.12 2.04
N THR A 131 -15.89 9.08 1.22
CA THR A 131 -16.04 8.84 -0.22
C THR A 131 -16.61 7.45 -0.52
N LEU A 132 -16.14 6.41 0.19
CA LEU A 132 -16.66 5.05 0.05
C LEU A 132 -18.12 4.94 0.53
N ALA A 133 -18.50 5.63 1.61
CA ALA A 133 -19.86 5.67 2.14
C ALA A 133 -20.83 6.33 1.15
N LEU A 134 -20.39 7.36 0.41
CA LEU A 134 -21.15 8.01 -0.65
C LEU A 134 -21.27 7.14 -1.92
N ARG A 135 -20.50 6.06 -2.03
CA ARG A 135 -20.46 5.15 -3.17
C ARG A 135 -20.65 3.69 -2.70
N PRO A 136 -21.83 3.35 -2.15
CA PRO A 136 -22.08 2.03 -1.58
C PRO A 136 -21.84 0.93 -2.63
N GLY A 137 -21.26 -0.19 -2.20
CA GLY A 137 -20.94 -1.32 -3.05
C GLY A 137 -19.63 -1.22 -3.85
N SER A 138 -19.00 -0.04 -3.92
CA SER A 138 -17.66 0.12 -4.55
C SER A 138 -16.61 -0.77 -3.88
N LEU A 139 -16.57 -0.76 -2.55
CA LEU A 139 -15.65 -1.60 -1.79
C LEU A 139 -15.91 -3.10 -2.01
N ASN A 140 -17.18 -3.52 -2.09
CA ASN A 140 -17.53 -4.92 -2.33
C ASN A 140 -17.03 -5.39 -3.70
N ARG A 141 -17.25 -4.59 -4.76
CA ARG A 141 -16.72 -4.90 -6.10
C ARG A 141 -15.19 -4.95 -6.12
N TYR A 142 -14.55 -4.03 -5.41
CA TYR A 142 -13.08 -4.03 -5.29
C TYR A 142 -12.54 -5.29 -4.59
N LEU A 143 -13.24 -5.79 -3.57
CA LEU A 143 -12.82 -6.94 -2.75
C LEU A 143 -13.24 -8.30 -3.32
N GLU A 144 -14.29 -8.37 -4.14
CA GLU A 144 -14.83 -9.62 -4.69
C GLU A 144 -13.75 -10.53 -5.33
N PRO A 145 -12.79 -10.04 -6.15
CA PRO A 145 -11.73 -10.88 -6.69
C PRO A 145 -10.82 -11.51 -5.62
N TYR A 146 -10.64 -10.81 -4.49
CA TYR A 146 -9.85 -11.31 -3.36
C TYR A 146 -10.61 -12.41 -2.62
N GLU A 147 -11.91 -12.21 -2.38
CA GLU A 147 -12.76 -13.21 -1.74
C GLU A 147 -12.85 -14.50 -2.56
N MET A 148 -13.03 -14.39 -3.88
CA MET A 148 -13.03 -15.54 -4.77
C MET A 148 -11.71 -16.30 -4.71
N PHE A 149 -10.58 -15.58 -4.81
CA PHE A 149 -9.26 -16.19 -4.74
C PHE A 149 -9.02 -16.93 -3.40
N VAL A 150 -9.41 -16.33 -2.28
CA VAL A 150 -9.27 -16.97 -0.95
C VAL A 150 -10.14 -18.22 -0.87
N ARG A 151 -11.38 -18.19 -1.35
CA ARG A 151 -12.27 -19.36 -1.37
C ARG A 151 -11.68 -20.51 -2.20
N GLU A 152 -11.18 -20.21 -3.40
CA GLU A 152 -10.53 -21.20 -4.27
C GLU A 152 -9.30 -21.82 -3.61
N TYR A 153 -8.44 -21.00 -3.00
CA TYR A 153 -7.25 -21.47 -2.31
C TYR A 153 -7.58 -22.41 -1.14
N VAL A 154 -8.57 -22.04 -0.32
CA VAL A 154 -9.03 -22.87 0.81
C VAL A 154 -9.58 -24.21 0.32
N GLN A 155 -10.40 -24.20 -0.74
CA GLN A 155 -10.94 -25.43 -1.32
C GLN A 155 -9.86 -26.34 -1.90
N GLN A 156 -8.85 -25.79 -2.58
CA GLN A 156 -7.73 -26.57 -3.10
C GLN A 156 -6.93 -27.22 -1.97
N LYS A 157 -6.65 -26.47 -0.91
CA LYS A 157 -5.91 -26.97 0.25
C LYS A 157 -6.65 -28.11 0.95
N ALA A 158 -7.97 -27.98 1.11
CA ALA A 158 -8.83 -29.01 1.71
C ALA A 158 -8.90 -30.31 0.90
N LYS A 159 -8.66 -30.26 -0.43
CA LYS A 159 -8.60 -31.45 -1.29
C LYS A 159 -7.22 -32.12 -1.35
N SER A 160 -6.18 -31.43 -0.84
CA SER A 160 -4.78 -31.85 -0.93
C SER A 160 -4.18 -32.36 0.39
N GLY A 161 -4.94 -32.27 1.48
CA GLY A 161 -4.60 -32.82 2.80
C GLY A 161 -5.56 -33.94 3.15
#